data_AF-A0A9X2XWZ0-F1
#
_entry.id   AF-A0A9X2XWZ0-F1
#
_cell.length_a   1.000
_cell.length_b   1.000
_cell.length_c   1.000
_cell.angle_alpha   90.00
_cell.angle_beta   90.00
_cell.angle_gamma   90.00
#
_symmetry.space_group_name_H-M   'P 1'
#
loop_
_entity.id
_entity.type
_entity.pdbx_description
1 polymer ?
#
loop_
_entity_poly.entity_id
_entity_poly.type
_entity_poly.pdbx_seq_one_letter_code
_entity_poly.pdbx_strand_id
1 'polypeptide(L)'
;MKGIVYEVTGTDVLGLAPVFHEKYKRGYAYETTTHFVHYYAYDYGWNSLQINLCVTEPKNGTLEDWVKKHFEATNIHTVDYEVGETIEGVWRPGLYYYEHIYQALNTCESERRLNEQALRVLLEKLDDIFLYIEPDATSFKTYSHKLRELLILACTEVESSWVYFLDKAGVSPVNRSSFTTKDYIRLKDVLFLEEYECTFKGHTSIPAIQPFKGWDDTSPTKSLSWYDAYNKTKHNRVLNFSEANMYNVIQAVIASIIMYIVRYSPFPMQEESGTFNSLINQHFKFRLVDSDVKKHYIPLIEIPAPFRPDIISYSPFKNGHVKPYVVKPFIL
;
A
#
# COMPACT_ATOMS: atom_id res chain seq x y z
N MET A 1 18.70 -3.77 -13.43
CA MET A 1 18.02 -4.40 -14.58
C MET A 1 16.58 -3.93 -14.63
N LYS A 2 16.14 -3.36 -15.76
CA LYS A 2 14.73 -2.98 -15.97
C LYS A 2 13.87 -4.18 -16.34
N GLY A 3 12.65 -4.22 -15.81
CA GLY A 3 11.60 -5.13 -16.24
C GLY A 3 10.55 -4.42 -17.09
N ILE A 4 9.50 -5.17 -17.43
CA ILE A 4 8.29 -4.69 -18.09
C ILE A 4 7.05 -5.10 -17.31
N VAL A 5 5.98 -4.32 -17.44
CA VAL A 5 4.62 -4.59 -16.98
C VAL A 5 3.67 -4.56 -18.18
N TYR A 6 2.67 -5.42 -18.17
CA TYR A 6 1.70 -5.54 -19.26
C TYR A 6 0.39 -6.18 -18.80
N GLU A 7 -0.62 -6.10 -19.66
CA GLU A 7 -1.87 -6.84 -19.52
C GLU A 7 -1.70 -8.26 -20.09
N VAL A 8 -2.22 -9.24 -19.36
CA VAL A 8 -2.22 -10.66 -19.76
C VAL A 8 -3.60 -10.97 -20.33
N THR A 9 -3.65 -11.36 -21.60
CA THR A 9 -4.91 -11.69 -22.28
C THR A 9 -5.07 -13.17 -22.63
N GLY A 10 -4.00 -13.96 -22.41
CA GLY A 10 -4.00 -15.41 -22.59
C GLY A 10 -2.85 -16.06 -21.83
N THR A 11 -2.84 -17.40 -21.76
CA THR A 11 -1.63 -18.13 -21.34
C THR A 11 -1.61 -19.55 -21.90
N ASP A 12 -0.45 -19.98 -22.37
CA ASP A 12 -0.18 -21.37 -22.81
C ASP A 12 0.73 -22.14 -21.83
N VAL A 13 1.01 -21.58 -20.66
CA VAL A 13 1.91 -22.19 -19.66
C VAL A 13 1.32 -23.51 -19.15
N LEU A 14 2.09 -24.59 -19.31
CA LEU A 14 1.67 -25.93 -18.92
C LEU A 14 1.28 -26.00 -17.43
N GLY A 15 0.10 -26.58 -17.16
CA GLY A 15 -0.43 -26.74 -15.81
C GLY A 15 -1.28 -25.56 -15.30
N LEU A 16 -1.37 -24.47 -16.07
CA LEU A 16 -2.34 -23.39 -15.81
C LEU A 16 -3.60 -23.58 -16.65
N ALA A 17 -4.75 -23.19 -16.10
CA ALA A 17 -6.00 -23.18 -16.86
C ALA A 17 -5.94 -22.10 -17.96
N PRO A 18 -6.55 -22.30 -19.15
CA PRO A 18 -6.55 -21.27 -20.20
C PRO A 18 -7.12 -19.93 -19.73
N VAL A 19 -8.11 -19.96 -18.83
CA VAL A 19 -8.77 -18.79 -18.23
C VAL A 19 -8.01 -18.17 -17.05
N PHE A 20 -6.78 -18.60 -16.78
CA PHE A 20 -6.00 -18.12 -15.63
C PHE A 20 -5.78 -16.60 -15.66
N HIS A 21 -5.64 -16.03 -16.86
CA HIS A 21 -5.51 -14.61 -17.12
C HIS A 21 -6.76 -13.79 -16.70
N GLU A 22 -7.95 -14.39 -16.62
CA GLU A 22 -9.16 -13.68 -16.16
C GLU A 22 -9.07 -13.25 -14.70
N LYS A 23 -8.37 -14.05 -13.88
CA LYS A 23 -8.08 -13.77 -12.48
C LYS A 23 -6.81 -12.92 -12.31
N TYR A 24 -5.79 -13.19 -13.14
CA TYR A 24 -4.48 -12.53 -13.08
C TYR A 24 -4.22 -11.75 -14.36
N LYS A 25 -4.87 -10.60 -14.48
CA LYS A 25 -4.90 -9.78 -15.69
C LYS A 25 -3.61 -9.01 -15.96
N ARG A 26 -2.61 -9.11 -15.09
CA ARG A 26 -1.38 -8.32 -15.18
C ARG A 26 -0.15 -9.18 -15.06
N GLY A 27 0.86 -8.87 -15.87
CA GLY A 27 2.12 -9.59 -15.94
C GLY A 27 3.29 -8.66 -15.68
N TYR A 28 4.28 -9.17 -14.95
CA TYR A 28 5.57 -8.54 -14.75
C TYR A 28 6.65 -9.46 -15.26
N ALA A 29 7.52 -8.97 -16.14
CA ALA A 29 8.59 -9.80 -16.69
C ALA A 29 9.92 -9.07 -16.77
N TYR A 30 10.99 -9.85 -16.75
CA TYR A 30 12.34 -9.38 -16.96
C TYR A 30 13.21 -10.53 -17.45
N GLU A 31 14.47 -10.23 -17.73
CA GLU A 31 15.39 -11.19 -18.30
C GLU A 31 16.65 -11.32 -17.44
N THR A 32 17.01 -12.51 -16.96
CA THR A 32 18.26 -12.72 -16.20
C THR A 32 19.46 -12.79 -17.15
N THR A 33 20.59 -13.39 -16.79
CA THR A 33 21.64 -13.70 -17.77
C THR A 33 21.26 -14.88 -18.67
N THR A 34 20.39 -15.78 -18.19
CA THR A 34 20.15 -17.09 -18.82
C THR A 34 18.68 -17.34 -19.18
N HIS A 35 17.73 -16.67 -18.53
CA HIS A 35 16.28 -16.93 -18.71
C HIS A 35 15.46 -15.66 -18.84
N PHE A 36 14.27 -15.79 -19.39
CA PHE A 36 13.15 -14.90 -19.15
C PHE A 36 12.42 -15.31 -17.88
N VAL A 37 11.84 -14.33 -17.19
CA VAL A 37 11.13 -14.49 -15.92
C VAL A 37 9.81 -13.74 -16.00
N HIS A 38 8.73 -14.34 -15.56
CA HIS A 38 7.39 -13.76 -15.49
C HIS A 38 6.72 -14.03 -14.14
N TYR A 39 5.99 -13.03 -13.65
CA TYR A 39 5.05 -13.13 -12.54
C TYR A 39 3.66 -12.65 -12.94
N TYR A 40 2.65 -13.43 -12.56
CA TYR A 40 1.25 -13.03 -12.60
C TYR A 40 0.92 -12.09 -11.44
N ALA A 41 0.01 -11.14 -11.64
CA ALA A 41 -0.50 -10.27 -10.60
C ALA A 41 -2.00 -9.99 -10.77
N TYR A 42 -2.64 -9.66 -9.65
CA TYR A 42 -4.01 -9.16 -9.65
C TYR A 42 -4.09 -7.71 -10.19
N ASP A 43 -5.23 -7.35 -10.76
CA ASP A 43 -5.64 -5.97 -11.07
C ASP A 43 -6.56 -5.37 -9.98
N TYR A 44 -6.91 -6.15 -8.97
CA TYR A 44 -7.77 -5.74 -7.85
C TYR A 44 -7.10 -5.93 -6.48
N GLY A 45 -7.73 -5.39 -5.43
CA GLY A 45 -7.26 -5.53 -4.05
C GLY A 45 -5.93 -4.80 -3.86
N TRP A 46 -4.89 -5.53 -3.46
CA TRP A 46 -3.54 -5.00 -3.32
C TRP A 46 -2.69 -5.12 -4.58
N ASN A 47 -3.27 -5.49 -5.72
CA ASN A 47 -2.54 -5.77 -6.96
C ASN A 47 -1.41 -6.80 -6.78
N SER A 48 -1.56 -7.73 -5.83
CA SER A 48 -0.48 -8.60 -5.36
C SER A 48 0.08 -9.49 -6.47
N LEU A 49 1.41 -9.51 -6.58
CA LEU A 49 2.15 -10.44 -7.42
C LEU A 49 2.10 -11.86 -6.83
N GLN A 50 1.95 -12.86 -7.70
CA GLN A 50 1.99 -14.27 -7.34
C GLN A 50 3.45 -14.75 -7.30
N ILE A 51 4.18 -14.36 -6.25
CA ILE A 51 5.62 -14.67 -6.10
C ILE A 51 5.91 -16.18 -6.07
N ASN A 52 4.92 -17.00 -5.68
CA ASN A 52 5.00 -18.45 -5.71
C ASN A 52 4.70 -19.08 -7.08
N LEU A 53 4.31 -18.29 -8.06
CA LEU A 53 3.98 -18.71 -9.40
C LEU A 53 4.82 -17.92 -10.40
N CYS A 54 6.12 -18.21 -10.38
CA CYS A 54 7.08 -17.67 -11.31
C CYS A 54 7.16 -18.57 -12.53
N VAL A 55 7.10 -17.99 -13.71
CA VAL A 55 7.31 -18.69 -14.98
C VAL A 55 8.69 -18.32 -15.52
N THR A 56 9.49 -19.31 -15.88
CA THR A 56 10.82 -19.09 -16.46
C THR A 56 11.06 -19.96 -17.69
N GLU A 57 11.76 -19.42 -18.67
CA GLU A 57 12.22 -20.16 -19.86
C GLU A 57 13.63 -19.68 -20.24
N PRO A 58 14.55 -20.57 -20.66
CA PRO A 58 15.84 -20.15 -21.18
C PRO A 58 15.70 -19.13 -22.31
N LYS A 59 16.57 -18.12 -22.32
CA LYS A 59 16.45 -17.04 -23.30
C LYS A 59 16.63 -17.55 -24.71
N ASN A 60 15.66 -17.23 -25.56
CA ASN A 60 15.76 -17.35 -26.99
C ASN A 60 14.95 -16.22 -27.64
N GLY A 61 15.62 -15.27 -28.29
CA GLY A 61 14.99 -14.06 -28.83
C GLY A 61 14.90 -12.92 -27.82
N THR A 62 13.83 -12.13 -27.88
CA THR A 62 13.62 -10.96 -27.01
C THR A 62 12.57 -11.22 -25.93
N LEU A 63 12.67 -10.49 -24.81
CA LEU A 63 11.68 -10.57 -23.73
C LEU A 63 10.27 -10.19 -24.22
N GLU A 64 10.16 -9.19 -25.08
CA GLU A 64 8.87 -8.71 -25.59
C GLU A 64 8.18 -9.77 -26.47
N ASP A 65 8.91 -10.41 -27.37
CA ASP A 65 8.39 -11.49 -28.20
C ASP A 65 7.97 -12.69 -27.35
N TRP A 66 8.77 -13.02 -26.32
CA TRP A 66 8.47 -14.09 -25.39
C TRP A 66 7.15 -13.85 -24.64
N VAL A 67 6.92 -12.64 -24.12
CA VAL A 67 5.68 -12.34 -23.39
C VAL A 67 4.46 -12.25 -24.29
N LYS A 68 4.61 -11.76 -25.53
CA LYS A 68 3.54 -11.77 -26.52
C LYS A 68 3.14 -13.19 -26.91
N LYS A 69 4.12 -14.09 -27.03
CA LYS A 69 3.89 -15.50 -27.37
C LYS A 69 3.18 -16.26 -26.26
N HIS A 70 3.67 -16.17 -25.02
CA HIS A 70 3.21 -17.04 -23.92
C HIS A 70 2.07 -16.45 -23.08
N PHE A 71 1.89 -15.13 -23.09
CA PHE A 71 0.93 -14.43 -22.24
C PHE A 71 -0.03 -13.51 -23.02
N GLU A 72 0.06 -13.54 -24.36
CA GLU A 72 -0.69 -12.65 -25.27
C GLU A 72 -0.61 -11.18 -24.79
N ALA A 73 0.61 -10.77 -24.40
CA ALA A 73 0.84 -9.51 -23.71
C ALA A 73 0.43 -8.28 -24.54
N THR A 74 -0.38 -7.41 -23.94
CA THR A 74 -0.79 -6.10 -24.48
C THR A 74 -0.38 -4.97 -23.54
N ASN A 75 -0.40 -3.71 -24.03
CA ASN A 75 -0.08 -2.53 -23.22
C ASN A 75 1.26 -2.65 -22.46
N ILE A 76 2.32 -3.04 -23.18
CA ILE A 76 3.63 -3.30 -22.60
C ILE A 76 4.34 -1.98 -22.28
N HIS A 77 4.77 -1.83 -21.03
CA HIS A 77 5.49 -0.67 -20.54
C HIS A 77 6.70 -1.08 -19.70
N THR A 78 7.78 -0.30 -19.78
CA THR A 78 8.92 -0.45 -18.87
C THR A 78 8.54 -0.01 -17.46
N VAL A 79 8.99 -0.75 -16.44
CA VAL A 79 8.81 -0.35 -15.03
C VAL A 79 9.80 0.73 -14.60
N ASP A 80 9.40 1.54 -13.62
CA ASP A 80 10.17 2.69 -13.14
C ASP A 80 11.30 2.26 -12.19
N TYR A 81 11.09 1.23 -11.37
CA TYR A 81 12.10 0.68 -10.47
C TYR A 81 12.87 -0.48 -11.12
N GLU A 82 14.14 -0.67 -10.76
CA GLU A 82 14.86 -1.86 -11.20
C GLU A 82 14.29 -3.11 -10.51
N VAL A 83 14.39 -4.25 -11.18
CA VAL A 83 14.05 -5.55 -10.60
C VAL A 83 14.95 -5.84 -9.40
N GLY A 84 14.35 -6.25 -8.29
CA GLY A 84 15.05 -6.50 -7.03
C GLY A 84 15.34 -5.23 -6.22
N GLU A 85 14.88 -4.05 -6.62
CA GLU A 85 15.01 -2.82 -5.85
C GLU A 85 13.70 -2.43 -5.16
N THR A 86 13.83 -1.82 -3.99
CA THR A 86 12.71 -1.24 -3.22
C THR A 86 13.07 0.13 -2.68
N ILE A 87 12.06 0.91 -2.31
CA ILE A 87 12.25 2.18 -1.59
C ILE A 87 12.06 1.94 -0.10
N GLU A 88 13.02 2.42 0.68
CA GLU A 88 13.02 2.29 2.13
C GLU A 88 11.73 2.81 2.76
N GLY A 89 11.04 1.98 3.55
CA GLY A 89 9.82 2.36 4.25
C GLY A 89 8.60 2.65 3.38
N VAL A 90 8.64 2.36 2.06
CA VAL A 90 7.48 2.56 1.17
C VAL A 90 7.07 1.23 0.57
N TRP A 91 6.00 0.66 1.09
CA TRP A 91 5.40 -0.56 0.56
C TRP A 91 4.76 -0.30 -0.79
N ARG A 92 5.03 -1.23 -1.73
CA ARG A 92 4.34 -1.36 -3.01
C ARG A 92 4.07 -2.83 -3.30
N PRO A 93 3.09 -3.15 -4.16
CA PRO A 93 2.85 -4.52 -4.58
C PRO A 93 4.12 -5.17 -5.11
N GLY A 94 4.30 -6.46 -4.80
CA GLY A 94 5.54 -7.20 -5.04
C GLY A 94 6.24 -7.67 -3.77
N LEU A 95 5.92 -7.04 -2.63
CA LEU A 95 6.31 -7.51 -1.30
C LEU A 95 5.12 -8.16 -0.60
N TYR A 96 5.20 -9.47 -0.37
CA TYR A 96 4.12 -10.25 0.27
C TYR A 96 4.59 -10.99 1.53
N TYR A 97 5.72 -11.70 1.45
CA TYR A 97 6.22 -12.51 2.56
C TYR A 97 6.89 -11.68 3.63
N TYR A 98 6.53 -11.95 4.89
CA TYR A 98 7.05 -11.28 6.08
C TYR A 98 8.57 -11.13 6.11
N GLU A 99 9.30 -12.23 5.90
CA GLU A 99 10.77 -12.25 5.92
C GLU A 99 11.38 -11.24 4.96
N HIS A 100 10.76 -11.08 3.78
CA HIS A 100 11.21 -10.12 2.77
C HIS A 100 10.70 -8.71 3.03
N ILE A 101 9.51 -8.53 3.61
CA ILE A 101 8.94 -7.20 3.89
C ILE A 101 9.87 -6.40 4.81
N TYR A 102 10.33 -6.98 5.92
CA TYR A 102 11.22 -6.26 6.85
C TYR A 102 12.53 -5.85 6.20
N GLN A 103 13.14 -6.79 5.47
CA GLN A 103 14.40 -6.57 4.75
C GLN A 103 14.23 -5.51 3.66
N ALA A 104 13.18 -5.60 2.85
CA ALA A 104 12.97 -4.74 1.70
C ALA A 104 12.50 -3.34 2.06
N LEU A 105 11.81 -3.17 3.20
CA LEU A 105 11.37 -1.85 3.68
C LEU A 105 12.35 -1.26 4.70
N ASN A 106 13.39 -1.99 5.11
CA ASN A 106 14.30 -1.64 6.20
C ASN A 106 13.55 -1.20 7.46
N THR A 107 12.65 -2.07 7.94
CA THR A 107 11.85 -1.83 9.15
C THR A 107 12.16 -2.88 10.20
N CYS A 108 11.96 -2.53 11.47
CA CYS A 108 12.14 -3.47 12.57
C CYS A 108 10.79 -3.83 13.22
N GLU A 109 10.73 -5.05 13.75
CA GLU A 109 9.49 -5.56 14.35
C GLU A 109 9.08 -4.77 15.59
N SER A 110 10.03 -4.34 16.43
CA SER A 110 9.73 -3.57 17.64
C SER A 110 9.05 -2.24 17.33
N GLU A 111 9.52 -1.49 16.33
CA GLU A 111 8.86 -0.27 15.88
C GLU A 111 7.48 -0.55 15.31
N ARG A 112 7.34 -1.61 14.48
CA ARG A 112 6.03 -2.01 13.94
C ARG A 112 5.05 -2.27 15.08
N ARG A 113 5.43 -3.07 16.08
CA ARG A 113 4.59 -3.40 17.24
C ARG A 113 4.17 -2.16 18.04
N LEU A 114 5.05 -1.18 18.20
CA LEU A 114 4.72 0.10 18.86
C LEU A 114 3.65 0.87 18.06
N ASN A 115 3.79 0.94 16.73
CA ASN A 115 2.81 1.60 15.86
C ASN A 115 1.47 0.83 15.83
N GLU A 116 1.51 -0.50 15.87
CA GLU A 116 0.30 -1.32 16.02
C GLU A 116 -0.45 -1.01 17.32
N GLN A 117 0.26 -0.82 18.45
CA GLN A 117 -0.38 -0.44 19.70
C GLN A 117 -1.03 0.94 19.62
N ALA A 118 -0.36 1.92 19.01
CA ALA A 118 -0.92 3.25 18.81
C ALA A 118 -2.21 3.20 17.99
N LEU A 119 -2.20 2.49 16.85
CA LEU A 119 -3.39 2.29 16.03
C LEU A 119 -4.48 1.49 16.73
N ARG A 120 -4.11 0.47 17.52
CA ARG A 120 -5.07 -0.31 18.31
C ARG A 120 -5.86 0.58 19.27
N VAL A 121 -5.22 1.56 19.92
CA VAL A 121 -5.91 2.52 20.79
C VAL A 121 -6.94 3.35 20.00
N LEU A 122 -6.62 3.77 18.78
CA LEU A 122 -7.56 4.49 17.93
C LEU A 122 -8.75 3.59 17.54
N LEU A 123 -8.48 2.35 17.17
CA LEU A 123 -9.47 1.37 16.74
C LEU A 123 -10.42 0.96 17.86
N GLU A 124 -9.92 0.68 19.06
CA GLU A 124 -10.74 0.36 20.23
C GLU A 124 -11.66 1.52 20.60
N LYS A 125 -11.18 2.76 20.49
CA LYS A 125 -12.02 3.96 20.71
C LYS A 125 -13.09 4.13 19.63
N LEU A 126 -12.76 3.84 18.37
CA LEU A 126 -13.71 3.91 17.27
C LEU A 126 -14.78 2.81 17.39
N ASP A 127 -14.36 1.59 17.73
CA ASP A 127 -15.25 0.45 17.97
C ASP A 127 -16.22 0.71 19.12
N ASP A 128 -15.73 1.27 20.25
CA ASP A 128 -16.59 1.70 21.36
C ASP A 128 -17.63 2.74 20.91
N ILE A 129 -17.24 3.71 20.07
CA ILE A 129 -18.17 4.69 19.52
C ILE A 129 -19.25 4.03 18.66
N PHE A 130 -18.89 3.01 17.86
CA PHE A 130 -19.84 2.27 17.02
C PHE A 130 -20.86 1.46 17.83
N LEU A 131 -20.61 1.16 19.10
CA LEU A 131 -21.62 0.55 19.99
C LEU A 131 -22.80 1.49 20.29
N TYR A 132 -22.61 2.81 20.16
CA TYR A 132 -23.62 3.81 20.48
C TYR A 132 -24.14 4.55 19.25
N ILE A 133 -23.32 4.68 18.21
CA ILE A 133 -23.63 5.43 16.99
C ILE A 133 -23.30 4.55 15.79
N GLU A 134 -24.35 4.05 15.13
CA GLU A 134 -24.23 3.29 13.89
C GLU A 134 -23.50 4.13 12.82
N PRO A 135 -22.45 3.63 12.14
CA PRO A 135 -21.79 4.37 11.08
C PRO A 135 -22.67 4.36 9.81
N ASP A 136 -23.31 5.48 9.51
CA ASP A 136 -24.08 5.67 8.28
C ASP A 136 -24.12 7.15 7.85
N ALA A 137 -24.69 7.41 6.68
CA ALA A 137 -24.77 8.77 6.14
C ALA A 137 -25.52 9.77 7.04
N THR A 138 -26.46 9.30 7.87
CA THR A 138 -27.24 10.14 8.78
C THR A 138 -26.46 10.48 10.04
N SER A 139 -25.66 9.54 10.55
CA SER A 139 -24.87 9.69 11.77
C SER A 139 -23.52 10.37 11.54
N PHE A 140 -23.06 10.48 10.31
CA PHE A 140 -21.78 11.10 9.93
C PHE A 140 -21.57 12.52 10.42
N LYS A 141 -22.65 13.29 10.61
CA LYS A 141 -22.60 14.65 11.16
C LYS A 141 -22.64 14.70 12.68
N THR A 142 -22.84 13.57 13.36
CA THR A 142 -22.81 13.48 14.83
C THR A 142 -21.43 13.87 15.31
N TYR A 143 -21.37 14.74 16.33
CA TYR A 143 -20.15 15.22 16.95
C TYR A 143 -20.25 15.10 18.48
N SER A 144 -19.13 14.88 19.14
CA SER A 144 -19.10 14.72 20.59
C SER A 144 -17.69 14.99 21.13
N HIS A 145 -17.56 15.06 22.45
CA HIS A 145 -16.25 15.19 23.09
C HIS A 145 -15.37 13.96 22.82
N LYS A 146 -15.96 12.77 22.72
CA LYS A 146 -15.27 11.53 22.38
C LYS A 146 -14.79 11.51 20.93
N LEU A 147 -15.61 11.99 20.01
CA LEU A 147 -15.21 12.15 18.60
C LEU A 147 -14.10 13.18 18.45
N ARG A 148 -14.14 14.30 19.17
CA ARG A 148 -13.04 15.28 19.17
C ARG A 148 -11.75 14.72 19.75
N GLU A 149 -11.83 13.99 20.85
CA GLU A 149 -10.68 13.30 21.46
C GLU A 149 -10.03 12.37 20.43
N LEU A 150 -10.82 11.52 19.78
CA LEU A 150 -10.33 10.56 18.78
C LEU A 150 -9.79 11.25 17.52
N LEU A 151 -10.45 12.33 17.04
CA LEU A 151 -9.96 13.12 15.90
C LEU A 151 -8.55 13.68 16.18
N ILE A 152 -8.33 14.23 17.37
CA ILE A 152 -7.04 14.78 17.76
C ILE A 152 -5.98 13.68 17.80
N LEU A 153 -6.27 12.55 18.43
CA LEU A 153 -5.34 11.43 18.53
C LEU A 153 -4.97 10.90 17.13
N ALA A 154 -5.96 10.63 16.28
CA ALA A 154 -5.74 10.10 14.94
C ALA A 154 -4.92 11.06 14.07
N CYS A 155 -5.24 12.36 14.09
CA CYS A 155 -4.47 13.35 13.33
C CYS A 155 -3.03 13.47 13.84
N THR A 156 -2.78 13.39 15.15
CA THR A 156 -1.42 13.39 15.68
C THR A 156 -0.61 12.16 15.24
N GLU A 157 -1.23 10.97 15.16
CA GLU A 157 -0.55 9.79 14.61
C GLU A 157 -0.19 9.94 13.12
N VAL A 158 -1.06 10.59 12.33
CA VAL A 158 -0.76 10.91 10.93
C VAL A 158 0.39 11.94 10.85
N GLU A 159 0.35 13.00 11.66
CA GLU A 159 1.44 13.99 11.74
C GLU A 159 2.78 13.33 12.08
N SER A 160 2.81 12.45 13.09
CA SER A 160 4.01 11.69 13.46
C SER A 160 4.53 10.83 12.31
N SER A 161 3.63 10.20 11.55
CA SER A 161 4.00 9.42 10.37
C SER A 161 4.57 10.28 9.25
N TRP A 162 3.98 11.45 8.98
CA TRP A 162 4.54 12.37 7.98
C TRP A 162 5.89 12.93 8.39
N VAL A 163 6.06 13.32 9.65
CA VAL A 163 7.34 13.78 10.20
C VAL A 163 8.40 12.69 10.03
N TYR A 164 8.08 11.43 10.35
CA TYR A 164 8.99 10.31 10.14
C TYR A 164 9.52 10.25 8.69
N PHE A 165 8.65 10.34 7.69
CA PHE A 165 9.08 10.28 6.28
C PHE A 165 9.87 11.54 5.86
N LEU A 166 9.49 12.73 6.32
CA LEU A 166 10.22 13.95 6.00
C LEU A 166 11.64 13.95 6.62
N ASP A 167 11.76 13.52 7.87
CA ASP A 167 13.06 13.34 8.54
C ASP A 167 13.90 12.30 7.81
N LYS A 168 13.27 11.18 7.39
CA LYS A 168 13.94 10.13 6.62
C LYS A 168 14.45 10.61 5.26
N ALA A 169 13.71 11.50 4.61
CA ALA A 169 14.13 12.16 3.37
C ALA A 169 15.17 13.28 3.58
N GLY A 170 15.58 13.56 4.84
CA GLY A 170 16.52 14.62 5.16
C GLY A 170 15.98 16.03 4.89
N VAL A 171 14.66 16.20 4.88
CA VAL A 171 14.02 17.49 4.58
C VAL A 171 13.92 18.34 5.84
N SER A 172 14.31 19.61 5.73
CA SER A 172 14.07 20.60 6.78
C SER A 172 12.71 21.29 6.60
N PRO A 173 12.01 21.67 7.69
CA PRO A 173 10.75 22.39 7.61
C PRO A 173 10.86 23.71 6.84
N VAL A 174 9.91 24.00 5.95
CA VAL A 174 9.84 25.26 5.18
C VAL A 174 9.81 26.48 6.10
N ASN A 175 9.15 26.38 7.27
CA ASN A 175 9.05 27.47 8.24
C ASN A 175 10.20 27.51 9.28
N ARG A 176 11.23 26.68 9.12
CA ARG A 176 12.42 26.53 10.00
C ARG A 176 12.18 26.09 11.45
N SER A 177 10.93 25.95 11.92
CA SER A 177 10.63 25.66 13.33
C SER A 177 9.87 24.35 13.54
N SER A 178 8.98 23.99 12.60
CA SER A 178 8.15 22.78 12.68
C SER A 178 7.56 22.45 11.32
N PHE A 179 7.44 21.16 10.99
CA PHE A 179 6.76 20.79 9.75
C PHE A 179 5.30 21.26 9.75
N THR A 180 4.83 21.60 8.56
CA THR A 180 3.46 22.05 8.31
C THR A 180 2.85 21.25 7.17
N THR A 181 1.57 21.45 6.90
CA THR A 181 0.90 20.84 5.74
C THR A 181 1.54 21.18 4.40
N LYS A 182 2.24 22.32 4.28
CA LYS A 182 3.04 22.66 3.09
C LYS A 182 4.24 21.73 2.92
N ASP A 183 4.76 21.18 4.01
CA ASP A 183 5.81 20.17 3.98
C ASP A 183 5.21 18.78 3.74
N TYR A 184 4.16 18.44 4.49
CA TYR A 184 3.53 17.11 4.45
C TYR A 184 3.00 16.74 3.06
N ILE A 185 2.43 17.68 2.31
CA ILE A 185 1.86 17.38 0.98
C ILE A 185 2.90 16.87 -0.03
N ARG A 186 4.18 17.19 0.18
CA ARG A 186 5.27 16.66 -0.68
C ARG A 186 5.37 15.14 -0.63
N LEU A 187 4.84 14.52 0.42
CA LEU A 187 4.78 13.06 0.57
C LEU A 187 3.69 12.40 -0.28
N LYS A 188 2.70 13.17 -0.77
CA LYS A 188 1.50 12.63 -1.44
C LYS A 188 1.84 11.65 -2.56
N ASP A 189 2.69 12.07 -3.49
CA ASP A 189 2.98 11.32 -4.70
C ASP A 189 4.04 10.23 -4.45
N VAL A 190 5.02 10.49 -3.59
CA VAL A 190 6.09 9.52 -3.29
C VAL A 190 5.62 8.39 -2.36
N LEU A 191 4.57 8.61 -1.57
CA LEU A 191 3.92 7.59 -0.74
C LEU A 191 2.65 7.03 -1.37
N PHE A 192 2.27 7.49 -2.57
CA PHE A 192 1.11 7.02 -3.33
C PHE A 192 -0.21 7.13 -2.55
N LEU A 193 -0.37 8.19 -1.76
CA LEU A 193 -1.43 8.27 -0.76
C LEU A 193 -2.85 8.28 -1.36
N GLU A 194 -2.99 8.79 -2.59
CA GLU A 194 -4.28 8.83 -3.29
C GLU A 194 -4.72 7.45 -3.82
N GLU A 195 -3.80 6.48 -3.95
CA GLU A 195 -4.13 5.14 -4.43
C GLU A 195 -4.88 4.30 -3.39
N TYR A 196 -4.83 4.69 -2.11
CA TYR A 196 -5.42 3.89 -1.04
C TYR A 196 -6.90 4.19 -0.83
N GLU A 197 -7.71 3.13 -0.87
CA GLU A 197 -9.14 3.19 -0.63
C GLU A 197 -9.54 2.20 0.47
N CYS A 198 -10.46 2.63 1.32
CA CYS A 198 -11.06 1.81 2.37
C CYS A 198 -12.58 1.71 2.20
N THR A 199 -13.12 0.53 2.46
CA THR A 199 -14.56 0.26 2.55
C THR A 199 -14.89 -0.36 3.90
N PHE A 200 -16.09 -0.10 4.40
CA PHE A 200 -16.58 -0.70 5.64
C PHE A 200 -17.20 -2.06 5.37
N LYS A 201 -16.75 -3.08 6.12
CA LYS A 201 -17.41 -4.39 6.13
C LYS A 201 -18.72 -4.28 6.90
N GLY A 202 -19.77 -4.90 6.39
CA GLY A 202 -21.10 -4.84 7.02
C GLY A 202 -21.91 -3.56 6.73
N HIS A 203 -21.27 -2.45 6.33
CA HIS A 203 -21.95 -1.18 6.05
C HIS A 203 -21.83 -0.79 4.56
N THR A 204 -22.54 -1.51 3.69
CA THR A 204 -22.47 -1.31 2.22
C THR A 204 -23.06 0.02 1.74
N SER A 205 -23.78 0.73 2.61
CA SER A 205 -24.33 2.06 2.33
C SER A 205 -23.30 3.19 2.49
N ILE A 206 -22.18 2.92 3.17
CA ILE A 206 -21.07 3.86 3.30
C ILE A 206 -20.25 3.82 2.00
N PRO A 207 -20.08 4.94 1.29
CA PRO A 207 -19.22 4.98 0.12
C PRO A 207 -17.77 4.71 0.51
N ALA A 208 -16.98 4.22 -0.44
CA ALA A 208 -15.56 4.02 -0.22
C ALA A 208 -14.86 5.35 0.12
N ILE A 209 -13.88 5.28 1.02
CA ILE A 209 -13.18 6.43 1.58
C ILE A 209 -11.72 6.41 1.11
N GLN A 210 -11.28 7.50 0.47
CA GLN A 210 -9.88 7.77 0.13
C GLN A 210 -9.46 9.06 0.86
N PRO A 211 -8.93 8.97 2.09
CA PRO A 211 -8.78 10.15 2.96
C PRO A 211 -7.77 11.18 2.44
N PHE A 212 -6.87 10.78 1.53
CA PHE A 212 -5.88 11.67 0.91
C PHE A 212 -6.27 12.12 -0.50
N LYS A 213 -7.41 11.67 -1.04
CA LYS A 213 -7.84 12.03 -2.39
C LYS A 213 -8.17 13.52 -2.48
N GLY A 214 -7.61 14.17 -3.50
CA GLY A 214 -7.78 15.60 -3.72
C GLY A 214 -6.90 16.45 -2.81
N TRP A 215 -5.85 15.89 -2.21
CA TRP A 215 -4.91 16.66 -1.40
C TRP A 215 -4.12 17.63 -2.30
N ASP A 216 -4.40 18.92 -2.11
CA ASP A 216 -4.04 20.02 -3.01
C ASP A 216 -2.98 20.95 -2.41
N ASP A 217 -1.94 21.27 -3.19
CA ASP A 217 -0.74 22.01 -2.75
C ASP A 217 -0.98 23.51 -2.57
N THR A 218 -1.99 24.05 -3.25
CA THR A 218 -2.41 25.45 -3.08
C THR A 218 -3.14 25.65 -1.75
N SER A 219 -3.74 24.60 -1.19
CA SER A 219 -4.57 24.65 0.01
C SER A 219 -4.41 23.43 0.93
N PRO A 220 -3.18 23.01 1.31
CA PRO A 220 -2.90 21.66 1.79
C PRO A 220 -3.56 21.30 3.12
N THR A 221 -3.91 22.27 3.95
CA THR A 221 -4.73 22.02 5.15
C THR A 221 -6.19 21.84 4.79
N LYS A 222 -6.75 22.74 3.97
CA LYS A 222 -8.19 22.82 3.69
C LYS A 222 -8.68 21.72 2.76
N SER A 223 -7.81 21.23 1.88
CA SER A 223 -8.11 20.15 0.95
C SER A 223 -8.27 18.79 1.63
N LEU A 224 -7.73 18.62 2.85
CA LEU A 224 -8.01 17.48 3.73
C LEU A 224 -9.05 17.86 4.78
N SER A 225 -10.33 17.58 4.50
CA SER A 225 -11.46 17.94 5.37
C SER A 225 -11.27 17.55 6.84
N TRP A 226 -10.80 16.32 7.09
CA TRP A 226 -10.56 15.79 8.43
C TRP A 226 -9.39 16.48 9.15
N TYR A 227 -8.35 16.88 8.43
CA TYR A 227 -7.20 17.58 9.00
C TYR A 227 -7.49 19.08 9.24
N ASP A 228 -8.25 19.72 8.36
CA ASP A 228 -8.79 21.07 8.58
C ASP A 228 -9.71 21.10 9.82
N ALA A 229 -10.59 20.11 9.97
CA ALA A 229 -11.44 19.95 11.14
C ALA A 229 -10.64 19.78 12.44
N TYR A 230 -9.56 18.99 12.41
CA TYR A 230 -8.63 18.88 13.53
C TYR A 230 -8.02 20.24 13.90
N ASN A 231 -7.49 20.98 12.92
CA ASN A 231 -6.91 22.30 13.19
C ASN A 231 -7.93 23.29 13.77
N LYS A 232 -9.13 23.36 13.18
CA LYS A 232 -10.23 24.21 13.67
C LYS A 232 -10.65 23.86 15.10
N THR A 233 -10.82 22.58 15.40
CA THR A 233 -11.26 22.11 16.73
C THR A 233 -10.18 22.21 17.80
N LYS A 234 -8.89 22.22 17.40
CA LYS A 234 -7.72 22.48 18.25
C LYS A 234 -7.60 23.96 18.62
N HIS A 235 -7.69 24.86 17.64
CA HIS A 235 -7.46 26.29 17.85
C HIS A 235 -8.71 27.07 18.28
N ASN A 236 -9.92 26.65 17.87
CA ASN A 236 -11.16 27.35 18.20
C ASN A 236 -12.32 26.36 18.40
N ARG A 237 -12.26 25.63 19.52
CA ARG A 237 -13.28 24.64 19.90
C ARG A 237 -14.68 25.24 20.02
N VAL A 238 -14.82 26.46 20.54
CA VAL A 238 -16.13 27.07 20.83
C VAL A 238 -16.97 27.19 19.56
N LEU A 239 -16.34 27.60 18.45
CA LEU A 239 -17.05 27.78 17.18
C LEU A 239 -17.07 26.53 16.30
N ASN A 240 -16.09 25.63 16.46
CA ASN A 240 -15.88 24.52 15.51
C ASN A 240 -16.08 23.14 16.13
N PHE A 241 -16.74 23.01 17.28
CA PHE A 241 -16.90 21.70 17.92
C PHE A 241 -17.60 20.67 17.02
N SER A 242 -18.55 21.11 16.18
CA SER A 242 -19.25 20.27 15.21
C SER A 242 -18.38 19.71 14.09
N GLU A 243 -17.20 20.29 13.85
CA GLU A 243 -16.25 19.76 12.87
C GLU A 243 -15.61 18.44 13.34
N ALA A 244 -15.61 18.18 14.65
CA ALA A 244 -15.22 16.89 15.22
C ALA A 244 -16.35 15.85 15.08
N ASN A 245 -16.83 15.68 13.84
CA ASN A 245 -17.89 14.75 13.50
C ASN A 245 -17.36 13.35 13.14
N MET A 246 -18.26 12.37 13.15
CA MET A 246 -17.96 10.96 12.88
C MET A 246 -17.22 10.76 11.55
N TYR A 247 -17.63 11.45 10.48
CA TYR A 247 -17.00 11.28 9.17
C TYR A 247 -15.53 11.74 9.16
N ASN A 248 -15.23 12.89 9.75
CA ASN A 248 -13.86 13.39 9.87
C ASN A 248 -13.00 12.46 10.76
N VAL A 249 -13.58 11.91 11.82
CA VAL A 249 -12.90 10.94 12.70
C VAL A 249 -12.55 9.66 11.96
N ILE A 250 -13.52 9.09 11.24
CA ILE A 250 -13.32 7.87 10.43
C ILE A 250 -12.22 8.11 9.38
N GLN A 251 -12.26 9.24 8.66
CA GLN A 251 -11.23 9.57 7.67
C GLN A 251 -9.84 9.68 8.31
N ALA A 252 -9.72 10.32 9.48
CA ALA A 252 -8.45 10.45 10.18
C ALA A 252 -7.90 9.08 10.66
N VAL A 253 -8.76 8.20 11.20
CA VAL A 253 -8.35 6.83 11.59
C VAL A 253 -7.91 6.01 10.38
N ILE A 254 -8.65 6.07 9.27
CA ILE A 254 -8.28 5.40 8.02
C ILE A 254 -6.95 5.96 7.48
N ALA A 255 -6.72 7.27 7.57
CA ALA A 255 -5.46 7.90 7.19
C ALA A 255 -4.29 7.37 8.03
N SER A 256 -4.44 7.23 9.35
CA SER A 256 -3.42 6.62 10.23
C SER A 256 -3.10 5.17 9.82
N ILE A 257 -4.13 4.38 9.49
CA ILE A 257 -3.95 2.98 9.05
C ILE A 257 -3.24 2.93 7.69
N ILE A 258 -3.57 3.82 6.75
CA ILE A 258 -2.87 3.91 5.46
C ILE A 258 -1.39 4.24 5.66
N MET A 259 -1.06 5.19 6.54
CA MET A 259 0.35 5.49 6.84
C MET A 259 1.09 4.27 7.41
N TYR A 260 0.42 3.46 8.22
CA TYR A 260 0.97 2.17 8.69
C TYR A 260 1.16 1.18 7.54
N ILE A 261 0.18 1.02 6.65
CA ILE A 261 0.26 0.13 5.48
C ILE A 261 1.43 0.53 4.58
N VAL A 262 1.60 1.83 4.32
CA VAL A 262 2.73 2.36 3.55
C VAL A 262 4.05 1.96 4.19
N ARG A 263 4.19 2.11 5.51
CA ARG A 263 5.47 1.82 6.18
C ARG A 263 5.76 0.33 6.37
N TYR A 264 4.73 -0.48 6.63
CA TYR A 264 4.89 -1.84 7.16
C TYR A 264 4.20 -2.94 6.34
N SER A 265 3.62 -2.64 5.18
CA SER A 265 2.81 -3.56 4.38
C SER A 265 1.41 -3.83 4.95
N PRO A 266 0.39 -4.11 4.11
CA PRO A 266 -0.92 -4.51 4.58
C PRO A 266 -0.97 -5.96 5.10
N PHE A 267 -0.04 -6.83 4.69
CA PHE A 267 -0.13 -8.27 4.99
C PHE A 267 0.03 -8.61 6.47
N PRO A 268 1.00 -8.04 7.22
CA PRO A 268 1.07 -8.24 8.67
C PRO A 268 -0.21 -7.87 9.41
N MET A 269 -0.81 -6.75 9.01
CA MET A 269 -2.07 -6.27 9.57
C MET A 269 -3.24 -7.22 9.27
N GLN A 270 -3.29 -7.80 8.07
CA GLN A 270 -4.43 -8.61 7.60
C GLN A 270 -4.34 -10.08 7.96
N GLU A 271 -3.13 -10.64 8.01
CA GLU A 271 -2.92 -12.10 8.08
C GLU A 271 -2.39 -12.57 9.45
N GLU A 272 -1.73 -11.72 10.26
CA GLU A 272 -1.37 -12.09 11.62
C GLU A 272 -2.62 -12.20 12.52
N SER A 273 -2.48 -12.96 13.60
CA SER A 273 -3.48 -13.05 14.66
C SER A 273 -3.21 -12.04 15.77
N GLY A 274 -4.24 -11.36 16.26
CA GLY A 274 -4.14 -10.44 17.38
C GLY A 274 -5.38 -9.57 17.51
N THR A 275 -5.51 -8.85 18.63
CA THR A 275 -6.64 -7.93 18.84
C THR A 275 -6.65 -6.80 17.80
N PHE A 276 -5.48 -6.24 17.50
CA PHE A 276 -5.31 -5.22 16.45
C PHE A 276 -5.82 -5.73 15.09
N ASN A 277 -5.32 -6.88 14.65
CA ASN A 277 -5.70 -7.51 13.38
C ASN A 277 -7.20 -7.82 13.33
N SER A 278 -7.76 -8.34 14.43
CA SER A 278 -9.18 -8.69 14.53
C SER A 278 -10.08 -7.47 14.39
N LEU A 279 -9.76 -6.37 15.08
CA LEU A 279 -10.52 -5.11 14.98
C LEU A 279 -10.49 -4.55 13.55
N ILE A 280 -9.31 -4.54 12.92
CA ILE A 280 -9.19 -4.08 11.54
C ILE A 280 -9.98 -4.97 10.59
N ASN A 281 -9.80 -6.29 10.69
CA ASN A 281 -10.44 -7.25 9.79
C ASN A 281 -11.95 -7.35 10.01
N GLN A 282 -12.46 -6.96 11.18
CA GLN A 282 -13.90 -6.86 11.43
C GLN A 282 -14.52 -5.69 10.67
N HIS A 283 -13.90 -4.51 10.73
CA HIS A 283 -14.52 -3.26 10.27
C HIS A 283 -14.11 -2.82 8.86
N PHE A 284 -12.87 -3.07 8.45
CA PHE A 284 -12.28 -2.43 7.29
C PHE A 284 -11.86 -3.42 6.21
N LYS A 285 -12.00 -2.99 4.96
CA LYS A 285 -11.40 -3.62 3.79
C LYS A 285 -10.70 -2.55 2.97
N PHE A 286 -9.39 -2.67 2.87
CA PHE A 286 -8.55 -1.78 2.08
C PHE A 286 -8.20 -2.39 0.72
N ARG A 287 -7.96 -1.52 -0.26
CA ARG A 287 -7.42 -1.87 -1.57
C ARG A 287 -6.66 -0.68 -2.16
N LEU A 288 -5.90 -0.95 -3.22
CA LEU A 288 -5.40 0.07 -4.12
C LEU A 288 -6.43 0.31 -5.23
N VAL A 289 -6.54 1.56 -5.66
CA VAL A 289 -7.31 2.00 -6.83
C VAL A 289 -6.41 2.88 -7.69
N ASP A 290 -6.56 2.77 -9.01
CA ASP A 290 -5.75 3.51 -9.99
C ASP A 290 -4.23 3.44 -9.72
N SER A 291 -3.77 2.27 -9.24
CA SER A 291 -2.40 2.10 -8.78
C SER A 291 -1.38 2.24 -9.91
N ASP A 292 -0.31 3.02 -9.71
CA ASP A 292 0.77 3.13 -10.70
C ASP A 292 1.54 1.81 -10.82
N VAL A 293 1.15 1.05 -11.84
CA VAL A 293 1.60 -0.30 -12.12
C VAL A 293 3.09 -0.39 -12.44
N LYS A 294 3.69 0.71 -12.91
CA LYS A 294 5.12 0.78 -13.25
C LYS A 294 5.99 0.96 -12.00
N LYS A 295 5.39 1.33 -10.87
CA LYS A 295 6.07 1.53 -9.57
C LYS A 295 5.77 0.42 -8.57
N HIS A 296 5.48 -0.78 -9.08
CA HIS A 296 5.39 -1.99 -8.26
C HIS A 296 6.77 -2.66 -8.22
N TYR A 297 7.08 -3.34 -7.12
CA TYR A 297 8.35 -4.03 -6.95
C TYR A 297 8.30 -5.40 -7.64
N ILE A 298 9.41 -5.80 -8.24
CA ILE A 298 9.53 -7.11 -8.91
C ILE A 298 10.65 -7.89 -8.21
N PRO A 299 10.37 -9.09 -7.65
CA PRO A 299 11.40 -9.91 -7.04
C PRO A 299 12.46 -10.37 -8.06
N LEU A 300 13.73 -10.15 -7.74
CA LEU A 300 14.84 -10.73 -8.49
C LEU A 300 15.07 -12.18 -8.05
N ILE A 301 15.24 -13.10 -9.00
CA ILE A 301 15.53 -14.51 -8.70
C ILE A 301 16.89 -14.96 -9.22
N GLU A 302 17.44 -15.96 -8.56
CA GLU A 302 18.55 -16.78 -9.00
C GLU A 302 18.03 -18.13 -9.46
N ILE A 303 18.31 -18.50 -10.71
CA ILE A 303 17.91 -19.80 -11.24
C ILE A 303 19.10 -20.73 -11.03
N PRO A 304 18.95 -21.83 -10.25
CA PRO A 304 20.05 -22.76 -10.01
C PRO A 304 20.30 -23.65 -11.24
N ALA A 305 21.55 -24.06 -11.42
CA ALA A 305 21.93 -25.08 -12.42
C ALA A 305 21.75 -26.50 -11.85
N PRO A 306 21.48 -27.53 -12.69
CA PRO A 306 21.30 -27.47 -14.14
C PRO A 306 19.90 -26.94 -14.56
N PHE A 307 19.86 -26.23 -15.69
CA PHE A 307 18.63 -25.61 -16.20
C PHE A 307 17.76 -26.60 -16.97
N ARG A 308 16.45 -26.47 -16.83
CA ARG A 308 15.49 -27.14 -17.71
C ARG A 308 15.36 -26.36 -19.02
N PRO A 309 15.28 -27.05 -20.19
CA PRO A 309 15.18 -26.39 -21.48
C PRO A 309 13.78 -25.82 -21.76
N ASP A 310 12.76 -26.29 -21.03
CA ASP A 310 11.35 -25.96 -21.20
C ASP A 310 10.89 -24.78 -20.33
N ILE A 311 9.79 -24.15 -20.73
CA ILE A 311 9.07 -23.18 -19.90
C ILE A 311 8.51 -23.89 -18.66
N ILE A 312 8.86 -23.39 -17.48
CA ILE A 312 8.45 -24.00 -16.22
C ILE A 312 7.80 -22.97 -15.30
N SER A 313 6.76 -23.42 -14.61
CA SER A 313 6.16 -22.69 -13.49
C SER A 313 6.63 -23.29 -12.16
N TYR A 314 7.15 -22.46 -11.26
CA TYR A 314 7.60 -22.89 -9.93
C TYR A 314 7.54 -21.77 -8.89
N SER A 315 7.77 -22.13 -7.62
CA SER A 315 7.85 -21.19 -6.50
C SER A 315 9.30 -20.85 -6.17
N PRO A 316 9.85 -19.71 -6.63
CA PRO A 316 11.21 -19.30 -6.27
C PRO A 316 11.33 -19.01 -4.78
N PHE A 317 10.26 -18.53 -4.14
CA PHE A 317 10.26 -18.28 -2.70
C PHE A 317 10.45 -19.57 -1.89
N LYS A 318 9.65 -20.61 -2.13
CA LYS A 318 9.78 -21.89 -1.39
C LYS A 318 11.11 -22.59 -1.63
N ASN A 319 11.75 -22.32 -2.76
CA ASN A 319 13.06 -22.87 -3.09
C ASN A 319 14.24 -21.97 -2.63
N GLY A 320 13.98 -20.82 -2.00
CA GLY A 320 15.04 -19.90 -1.55
C GLY A 320 15.79 -19.22 -2.69
N HIS A 321 15.17 -19.09 -3.87
CA HIS A 321 15.77 -18.53 -5.08
C HIS A 321 15.53 -17.03 -5.25
N VAL A 322 14.71 -16.40 -4.40
CA VAL A 322 14.53 -14.94 -4.42
C VAL A 322 15.75 -14.29 -3.79
N LYS A 323 16.39 -13.38 -4.52
CA LYS A 323 17.53 -12.62 -4.01
C LYS A 323 17.06 -11.55 -3.01
N PRO A 324 17.88 -11.21 -2.00
CA PRO A 324 17.60 -10.07 -1.13
C PRO A 324 17.40 -8.79 -1.94
N TYR A 325 16.47 -7.94 -1.51
CA TYR A 325 16.19 -6.68 -2.18
C TYR A 325 17.31 -5.67 -1.92
N VAL A 326 17.65 -4.88 -2.94
CA VAL A 326 18.51 -3.71 -2.81
C VAL A 326 17.64 -2.53 -2.41
N VAL A 327 17.72 -2.15 -1.14
CA VAL A 327 16.91 -1.05 -0.59
C VAL A 327 17.54 0.29 -0.96
N LYS A 328 16.78 1.13 -1.67
CA LYS A 328 17.15 2.50 -1.99
C LYS A 328 16.67 3.45 -0.90
N PRO A 329 17.43 4.50 -0.58
CA PRO A 329 17.00 5.51 0.38
C PRO A 329 15.71 6.17 -0.07
N PHE A 330 14.84 6.48 0.89
CA PHE A 330 13.67 7.31 0.64
C PHE A 330 14.11 8.76 0.40
N ILE A 331 13.70 9.32 -0.74
CA ILE A 331 14.02 10.69 -1.15
C ILE A 331 12.75 11.39 -1.64
N LEU A 332 12.70 12.72 -1.48
CA LEU A 332 11.60 13.58 -1.92
C LEU A 332 11.84 14.25 -3.27
#